data_AF-A0A1V4WSB9-F1
#
_entry.id   AF-A0A1V4WSB9-F1
#
_cell.length_a   1.000
_cell.length_b   1.000
_cell.length_c   1.000
_cell.angle_alpha   90.00
_cell.angle_beta   90.00
_cell.angle_gamma   90.00
#
_symmetry.space_group_name_H-M   'P 1'
#
loop_
_entity.id
_entity.type
_entity.pdbx_description
1 polymer ?
#
loop_
_entity_poly.entity_id
_entity_poly.type
_entity_poly.pdbx_seq_one_letter_code
_entity_poly.pdbx_strand_id
1 'polypeptide(L)'
;MKRFIAVMIGMALVCAGLGSAFAAGYNFRALDYPGASETRAYGINDWGVVVGSHQGAGEVYGHGFVLRGDTWTSFDDPDAAFGTSPRGINDWGKIVGTFGNSIGDVSGFTLAFGVYKRFDYPTAVHTFLEGVNGFGTVVGSYMIPSTRSFVLKGTTYTLLDYPPTTDDPENPTGWLRAHDINDHGMIVGGCTDVNGSHGCYSSGGAWVLLDYPGAASTEAFGVNNRGIIVGQYTGADGSTHGFSYDGTTWNTLDHPGATSTIAYDINDRGTIVGTFEDTNGGTHGFLANAVSDLASLVIDIRPWSAENVIHILDRGLLPVAVLSGSAFDAVSTMDLGTITFGRTGDEDSMAFCSPWDWDVNADGYQDLVCLFWVRKAGFECGDTGGILKGMTLDGATLEGRDAVKVIPCR
;
A
#
# COMPACT_ATOMS: atom_id res chain seq x y z
N MET A 1 29.82 -51.85 -30.28
CA MET A 1 29.40 -50.46 -30.58
C MET A 1 28.01 -50.25 -30.01
N LYS A 2 27.88 -49.25 -29.13
CA LYS A 2 26.69 -48.47 -28.72
C LYS A 2 26.83 -48.14 -27.22
N ARG A 3 27.44 -46.98 -26.94
CA ARG A 3 27.42 -46.31 -25.65
C ARG A 3 26.05 -45.62 -25.53
N PHE A 4 25.28 -45.95 -24.51
CA PHE A 4 24.13 -45.13 -24.11
C PHE A 4 24.60 -44.17 -23.02
N ILE A 5 24.60 -42.88 -23.35
CA ILE A 5 24.81 -41.78 -22.42
C ILE A 5 23.45 -41.50 -21.78
N ALA A 6 23.34 -41.69 -20.47
CA ALA A 6 22.20 -41.22 -19.71
C ALA A 6 22.33 -39.69 -19.56
N VAL A 7 21.48 -38.95 -20.27
CA VAL A 7 21.32 -37.51 -20.06
C VAL A 7 20.35 -37.33 -18.90
N MET A 8 20.89 -37.02 -17.72
CA MET A 8 20.10 -36.48 -16.61
C MET A 8 19.69 -35.06 -16.99
N ILE A 9 18.46 -34.88 -17.45
CA ILE A 9 17.83 -33.57 -17.55
C ILE A 9 17.45 -33.19 -16.12
N GLY A 10 18.32 -32.40 -15.48
CA GLY A 10 17.98 -31.70 -14.26
C GLY A 10 16.92 -30.65 -14.60
N MET A 11 15.66 -30.97 -14.31
CA MET A 11 14.57 -30.01 -14.32
C MET A 11 14.83 -29.05 -13.15
N ALA A 12 15.43 -27.90 -13.45
CA ALA A 12 15.52 -26.80 -12.49
C ALA A 12 14.10 -26.33 -12.21
N LEU A 13 13.56 -26.75 -11.07
CA LEU A 13 12.37 -26.17 -10.49
C LEU A 13 12.76 -24.74 -10.10
N VAL A 14 12.46 -23.77 -10.95
CA VAL A 14 12.53 -22.36 -10.57
C VAL A 14 11.31 -22.14 -9.68
N CYS A 15 11.51 -22.29 -8.37
CA CYS A 15 10.63 -21.64 -7.41
C CYS A 15 10.75 -20.14 -7.70
N ALA A 16 9.70 -19.55 -8.28
CA ALA A 16 9.47 -18.12 -8.19
C ALA A 16 9.32 -17.82 -6.69
N GLY A 17 10.43 -17.43 -6.07
CA GLY A 17 10.40 -16.95 -4.71
C GLY A 17 9.53 -15.69 -4.69
N LEU A 18 8.63 -15.61 -3.72
CA LEU A 18 8.02 -14.36 -3.27
C LEU A 18 9.16 -13.47 -2.72
N GLY A 19 9.94 -12.89 -3.62
CA GLY A 19 11.03 -12.00 -3.29
C GLY A 19 10.48 -10.60 -3.07
N SER A 20 10.71 -10.04 -1.90
CA SER A 20 10.56 -8.60 -1.69
C SER A 20 11.54 -7.86 -2.60
N ALA A 21 11.03 -6.93 -3.40
CA ALA A 21 11.82 -6.10 -4.28
C ALA A 21 11.84 -4.67 -3.72
N PHE A 22 13.01 -4.01 -3.76
CA PHE A 22 13.19 -2.65 -3.27
C PHE A 22 13.27 -1.68 -4.45
N ALA A 23 12.37 -0.68 -4.48
CA ALA A 23 12.57 0.55 -5.23
C ALA A 23 12.89 1.68 -4.24
N ALA A 24 13.35 2.84 -4.73
CA ALA A 24 13.60 3.98 -3.87
C ALA A 24 12.37 4.29 -3.00
N GLY A 25 12.48 4.12 -1.68
CA GLY A 25 11.44 4.43 -0.71
C GLY A 25 10.29 3.41 -0.55
N TYR A 26 10.26 2.27 -1.26
CA TYR A 26 9.16 1.29 -1.14
C TYR A 26 9.63 -0.18 -1.19
N ASN A 27 9.03 -1.00 -0.31
CA ASN A 27 9.16 -2.45 -0.30
C ASN A 27 7.92 -3.07 -0.97
N PHE A 28 8.15 -3.80 -2.06
CA PHE A 28 7.10 -4.45 -2.84
C PHE A 28 6.99 -5.94 -2.54
N ARG A 29 5.74 -6.40 -2.46
CA ARG A 29 5.37 -7.82 -2.46
C ARG A 29 4.42 -8.05 -3.63
N ALA A 30 4.80 -8.93 -4.56
CA ALA A 30 3.91 -9.38 -5.62
C ALA A 30 2.70 -10.13 -5.05
N LEU A 31 1.54 -9.89 -5.65
CA LEU A 31 0.27 -10.55 -5.39
C LEU A 31 -0.16 -11.29 -6.65
N ASP A 32 0.17 -12.58 -6.69
CA ASP A 32 -0.22 -13.49 -7.77
C ASP A 32 -1.27 -14.48 -7.28
N TYR A 33 -2.48 -14.37 -7.83
CA TYR A 33 -3.54 -15.33 -7.55
C TYR A 33 -3.08 -16.72 -8.03
N PRO A 34 -3.17 -17.77 -7.19
CA PRO A 34 -2.66 -19.09 -7.54
C PRO A 34 -3.28 -19.66 -8.83
N GLY A 35 -2.45 -19.84 -9.86
CA GLY A 35 -2.85 -20.41 -11.16
C GLY A 35 -3.42 -19.40 -12.16
N ALA A 36 -3.50 -18.12 -11.80
CA ALA A 36 -3.89 -17.05 -12.73
C ALA A 36 -2.74 -16.69 -13.69
N SER A 37 -3.09 -16.32 -14.91
CA SER A 37 -2.19 -15.63 -15.85
C SER A 37 -2.14 -14.12 -15.59
N GLU A 38 -3.17 -13.56 -14.96
CA GLU A 38 -3.23 -12.14 -14.61
C GLU A 38 -3.83 -11.95 -13.22
N THR A 39 -3.23 -11.06 -12.43
CA THR A 39 -3.80 -10.62 -11.14
C THR A 39 -3.81 -9.10 -11.09
N ARG A 40 -4.95 -8.50 -10.71
CA ARG A 40 -5.10 -7.07 -10.51
C ARG A 40 -5.66 -6.79 -9.14
N ALA A 41 -4.92 -6.10 -8.28
CA ALA A 41 -5.37 -5.66 -6.97
C ALA A 41 -5.89 -4.22 -7.08
N TYR A 42 -7.18 -4.02 -6.81
CA TYR A 42 -7.85 -2.73 -7.03
C TYR A 42 -8.13 -1.97 -5.74
N GLY A 43 -8.51 -2.65 -4.66
CA GLY A 43 -8.89 -1.99 -3.41
C GLY A 43 -8.30 -2.66 -2.17
N ILE A 44 -8.06 -1.89 -1.12
CA ILE A 44 -7.54 -2.34 0.17
C ILE A 44 -8.22 -1.59 1.32
N ASN A 45 -8.54 -2.29 2.42
CA ASN A 45 -9.04 -1.64 3.62
C ASN A 45 -8.01 -1.57 4.76
N ASP A 46 -8.36 -0.94 5.88
CA ASP A 46 -7.51 -0.80 7.07
C ASP A 46 -7.36 -2.10 7.86
N TRP A 47 -7.86 -3.23 7.37
CA TRP A 47 -7.54 -4.55 7.91
C TRP A 47 -6.56 -5.31 7.02
N GLY A 48 -6.05 -4.68 5.95
CA GLY A 48 -5.19 -5.29 4.96
C GLY A 48 -5.92 -6.31 4.09
N VAL A 49 -7.25 -6.24 4.02
CA VAL A 49 -8.05 -7.07 3.11
C VAL A 49 -8.01 -6.43 1.74
N VAL A 50 -7.55 -7.19 0.74
CA VAL A 50 -7.42 -6.72 -0.64
C VAL A 50 -8.53 -7.33 -1.50
N VAL A 51 -9.10 -6.54 -2.40
CA VAL A 51 -10.02 -6.99 -3.43
C VAL A 51 -9.46 -6.70 -4.82
N GLY A 52 -9.81 -7.56 -5.77
CA GLY A 52 -9.31 -7.42 -7.12
C GLY A 52 -9.89 -8.44 -8.08
N SER A 53 -9.30 -8.54 -9.27
CA SER A 53 -9.67 -9.55 -10.26
C SER A 53 -8.49 -10.44 -10.63
N HIS A 54 -8.78 -11.72 -10.91
CA HIS A 54 -7.83 -12.65 -11.49
C HIS A 54 -8.39 -13.28 -12.77
N GLN A 55 -7.51 -13.74 -13.64
CA GLN A 55 -7.87 -14.45 -14.87
C GLN A 55 -6.90 -15.60 -15.10
N GLY A 56 -7.42 -16.79 -15.37
CA GLY A 56 -6.65 -17.98 -15.75
C GLY A 56 -6.25 -17.99 -17.22
N ALA A 57 -5.24 -18.82 -17.54
CA ALA A 57 -4.76 -18.95 -18.91
C ALA A 57 -5.86 -19.46 -19.85
N GLY A 58 -6.22 -18.65 -20.85
CA GLY A 58 -7.25 -18.98 -21.84
C GLY A 58 -8.69 -18.66 -21.39
N GLU A 59 -8.87 -18.09 -20.20
CA GLU A 59 -10.15 -17.52 -19.80
C GLU A 59 -10.38 -16.18 -20.52
N VAL A 60 -11.62 -15.92 -20.90
CA VAL A 60 -12.00 -14.67 -21.59
C VAL A 60 -12.38 -13.58 -20.59
N TYR A 61 -12.94 -13.98 -19.44
CA TYR A 61 -13.47 -13.07 -18.43
C TYR A 61 -12.77 -13.32 -17.10
N GLY A 62 -12.50 -12.25 -16.36
CA GLY A 62 -11.90 -12.33 -15.04
C GLY A 62 -12.93 -12.58 -13.94
N HIS A 63 -12.44 -13.10 -12.82
CA HIS A 63 -13.18 -13.41 -11.62
C HIS A 63 -12.77 -12.46 -10.49
N GLY A 64 -13.68 -12.15 -9.58
CA GLY A 64 -13.36 -11.38 -8.38
C GLY A 64 -12.58 -12.20 -7.36
N PHE A 65 -11.72 -11.56 -6.57
CA PHE A 65 -11.12 -12.17 -5.38
C PHE A 65 -11.18 -11.27 -4.15
N VAL A 66 -11.14 -11.90 -2.98
CA VAL A 66 -10.76 -11.32 -1.70
C VAL A 66 -9.50 -12.01 -1.20
N LEU A 67 -8.48 -11.25 -0.82
CA LEU A 67 -7.29 -11.72 -0.13
C LEU A 67 -7.33 -11.25 1.32
N ARG A 68 -7.28 -12.19 2.27
CA ARG A 68 -7.21 -11.91 3.72
C ARG A 68 -6.02 -12.67 4.31
N GLY A 69 -4.99 -11.94 4.73
CA GLY A 69 -3.70 -12.56 5.06
C GLY A 69 -3.14 -13.26 3.82
N ASP A 70 -2.94 -14.57 3.89
CA ASP A 70 -2.52 -15.39 2.75
C ASP A 70 -3.66 -16.23 2.14
N THR A 71 -4.90 -16.00 2.58
CA THR A 71 -6.07 -16.75 2.11
C THR A 71 -6.75 -16.03 0.96
N TRP A 72 -6.73 -16.65 -0.22
CA TRP A 72 -7.46 -16.22 -1.42
C TRP A 72 -8.86 -16.81 -1.46
N THR A 73 -9.85 -15.99 -1.76
CA THR A 73 -11.24 -16.42 -2.00
C THR A 73 -11.72 -15.83 -3.32
N SER A 74 -11.94 -16.67 -4.33
CA SER A 74 -12.58 -16.26 -5.58
C SER A 74 -14.09 -16.14 -5.43
N PHE A 75 -14.69 -15.19 -6.15
CA PHE A 75 -16.13 -15.04 -6.21
C PHE A 75 -16.58 -14.41 -7.53
N ASP A 76 -17.83 -14.65 -7.89
CA ASP A 76 -18.51 -13.97 -8.98
C ASP A 76 -19.87 -13.44 -8.52
N ASP A 77 -20.33 -12.36 -9.15
CA ASP A 77 -21.72 -11.95 -9.02
C ASP A 77 -22.61 -13.05 -9.65
N PRO A 78 -23.71 -13.48 -9.00
CA PRO A 78 -24.59 -14.52 -9.54
C PRO A 78 -25.18 -14.22 -10.92
N ASP A 79 -25.30 -12.94 -11.29
CA ASP A 79 -25.83 -12.49 -12.58
C ASP A 79 -24.72 -12.20 -13.61
N ALA A 80 -23.45 -12.45 -13.27
CA ALA A 80 -22.32 -12.23 -14.16
C ALA A 80 -22.31 -13.24 -15.32
N ALA A 81 -22.29 -12.71 -16.55
CA ALA A 81 -22.04 -13.46 -17.77
C ALA A 81 -20.67 -13.13 -18.39
N PHE A 82 -20.16 -11.92 -18.12
CA PHE A 82 -18.92 -11.39 -18.71
C PHE A 82 -17.96 -10.85 -17.63
N GLY A 83 -17.79 -11.63 -16.56
CA GLY A 83 -16.81 -11.38 -15.50
C GLY A 83 -17.30 -10.48 -14.37
N THR A 84 -16.57 -10.58 -13.25
CA THR A 84 -16.82 -9.82 -12.01
C THR A 84 -15.55 -9.07 -11.63
N SER A 85 -15.66 -7.76 -11.40
CA SER A 85 -14.54 -6.90 -11.03
C SER A 85 -14.89 -6.07 -9.78
N PRO A 86 -14.49 -6.53 -8.58
CA PRO A 86 -14.54 -5.68 -7.39
C PRO A 86 -13.51 -4.56 -7.51
N ARG A 87 -13.92 -3.34 -7.20
CA ARG A 87 -13.11 -2.13 -7.38
C ARG A 87 -12.67 -1.49 -6.07
N GLY A 88 -13.56 -1.47 -5.07
CA GLY A 88 -13.28 -0.87 -3.77
C GLY A 88 -13.82 -1.69 -2.61
N ILE A 89 -13.23 -1.53 -1.43
CA ILE A 89 -13.63 -2.18 -0.18
C ILE A 89 -13.46 -1.20 0.98
N ASN A 90 -14.45 -1.13 1.88
CA ASN A 90 -14.32 -0.36 3.12
C ASN A 90 -13.98 -1.24 4.34
N ASP A 91 -13.74 -0.62 5.49
CA ASP A 91 -13.36 -1.32 6.73
C ASP A 91 -14.44 -2.22 7.32
N TRP A 92 -15.70 -2.01 6.93
CA TRP A 92 -16.82 -2.89 7.28
C TRP A 92 -16.88 -4.14 6.38
N GLY A 93 -15.98 -4.25 5.40
CA GLY A 93 -15.93 -5.33 4.43
C GLY A 93 -17.02 -5.22 3.35
N LYS A 94 -17.63 -4.05 3.18
CA LYS A 94 -18.52 -3.79 2.03
C LYS A 94 -17.64 -3.60 0.80
N ILE A 95 -17.86 -4.45 -0.20
CA ILE A 95 -17.19 -4.39 -1.49
C ILE A 95 -18.11 -3.72 -2.49
N VAL A 96 -17.57 -2.87 -3.35
CA VAL A 96 -18.24 -2.33 -4.53
C VAL A 96 -17.48 -2.71 -5.78
N GLY A 97 -18.18 -2.79 -6.90
CA GLY A 97 -17.54 -3.08 -8.18
C GLY A 97 -18.55 -3.18 -9.30
N THR A 98 -18.14 -3.88 -10.35
CA THR A 98 -18.92 -4.02 -11.57
C THR A 98 -18.92 -5.45 -12.09
N PHE A 99 -19.95 -5.84 -12.81
CA PHE A 99 -20.01 -7.11 -13.55
C PHE A 99 -20.66 -6.91 -14.92
N GLY A 100 -20.26 -7.73 -15.89
CA GLY A 100 -20.90 -7.76 -17.20
C GLY A 100 -22.06 -8.76 -17.21
N ASN A 101 -23.25 -8.32 -17.60
CA ASN A 101 -24.47 -9.15 -17.55
C ASN A 101 -24.76 -9.86 -18.89
N SER A 102 -25.74 -10.75 -18.91
CA SER A 102 -26.03 -11.63 -20.06
C SER A 102 -26.47 -10.93 -21.35
N ILE A 103 -26.79 -9.64 -21.32
CA ILE A 103 -27.14 -8.84 -22.50
C ILE A 103 -26.01 -7.94 -22.99
N GLY A 104 -24.84 -7.96 -22.32
CA GLY A 104 -23.65 -7.19 -22.70
C GLY A 104 -23.53 -5.83 -21.98
N ASP A 105 -24.49 -5.52 -21.12
CA ASP A 105 -24.48 -4.30 -20.31
C ASP A 105 -23.58 -4.48 -19.09
N VAL A 106 -23.17 -3.35 -18.50
CA VAL A 106 -22.31 -3.33 -17.31
C VAL A 106 -23.11 -2.80 -16.13
N SER A 107 -23.20 -3.60 -15.07
CA SER A 107 -23.94 -3.28 -13.86
C SER A 107 -23.02 -3.12 -12.67
N GLY A 108 -23.35 -2.16 -11.80
CA GLY A 108 -22.71 -2.01 -10.51
C GLY A 108 -23.22 -3.06 -9.53
N PHE A 109 -22.36 -3.51 -8.61
CA PHE A 109 -22.76 -4.35 -7.48
C PHE A 109 -22.17 -3.87 -6.16
N THR A 110 -22.87 -4.18 -5.08
CA THR A 110 -22.29 -4.18 -3.74
C THR A 110 -22.36 -5.58 -3.15
N LEU A 111 -21.31 -6.01 -2.47
CA LEU A 111 -21.26 -7.27 -1.73
C LEU A 111 -20.99 -6.97 -0.26
N ALA A 112 -21.93 -7.37 0.62
CA ALA A 112 -21.77 -7.24 2.07
C ALA A 112 -22.42 -8.43 2.77
N PHE A 113 -21.72 -9.05 3.74
CA PHE A 113 -22.19 -10.24 4.47
C PHE A 113 -22.65 -11.39 3.55
N GLY A 114 -21.98 -11.56 2.40
CA GLY A 114 -22.31 -12.59 1.41
C GLY A 114 -23.56 -12.28 0.55
N VAL A 115 -24.13 -11.08 0.69
CA VAL A 115 -25.32 -10.66 -0.06
C VAL A 115 -24.92 -9.69 -1.17
N TYR A 116 -25.20 -10.08 -2.41
CA TYR A 116 -25.07 -9.20 -3.57
C TYR A 116 -26.28 -8.28 -3.70
N LYS A 117 -26.01 -7.05 -4.13
CA LYS A 117 -27.05 -6.11 -4.52
C LYS A 117 -26.61 -5.35 -5.77
N ARG A 118 -27.40 -5.50 -6.82
CA ARG A 118 -27.24 -4.79 -8.09
C ARG A 118 -27.61 -3.30 -7.93
N PHE A 119 -26.83 -2.45 -8.56
CA PHE A 119 -27.04 -1.00 -8.67
C PHE A 119 -26.84 -0.56 -10.12
N ASP A 120 -27.92 -0.14 -10.74
CA ASP A 120 -27.90 0.50 -12.05
C ASP A 120 -28.38 1.95 -11.92
N TYR A 121 -27.64 2.87 -12.52
CA TYR A 121 -28.13 4.22 -12.70
C TYR A 121 -29.38 4.19 -13.59
N PRO A 122 -30.48 4.88 -13.22
CA PRO A 122 -31.71 4.86 -14.01
C PRO A 122 -31.44 5.24 -15.47
N THR A 123 -31.93 4.41 -16.41
CA THR A 123 -31.79 4.58 -17.87
C THR A 123 -30.39 4.39 -18.45
N ALA A 124 -29.38 4.05 -17.64
CA ALA A 124 -28.02 3.83 -18.13
C ALA A 124 -27.84 2.42 -18.72
N VAL A 125 -27.04 2.33 -19.78
CA VAL A 125 -26.58 1.05 -20.36
C VAL A 125 -25.39 0.49 -19.59
N HIS A 126 -24.58 1.37 -18.99
CA HIS A 126 -23.46 0.98 -18.15
C HIS A 126 -23.47 1.78 -16.85
N THR A 127 -23.27 1.08 -15.73
CA THR A 127 -23.05 1.66 -14.40
C THR A 127 -21.83 1.00 -13.77
N PHE A 128 -20.86 1.81 -13.37
CA PHE A 128 -19.62 1.41 -12.73
C PHE A 128 -19.60 1.96 -11.31
N LEU A 129 -19.38 1.09 -10.32
CA LEU A 129 -19.04 1.51 -8.95
C LEU A 129 -17.53 1.31 -8.76
N GLU A 130 -16.83 2.36 -8.34
CA GLU A 130 -15.36 2.38 -8.29
C GLU A 130 -14.90 2.37 -6.81
N GLY A 131 -15.16 3.43 -6.04
CA GLY A 131 -14.72 3.56 -4.64
C GLY A 131 -15.85 3.62 -3.60
N VAL A 132 -15.55 3.28 -2.34
CA VAL A 132 -16.51 3.27 -1.22
C VAL A 132 -15.85 3.65 0.09
N ASN A 133 -16.42 4.65 0.80
CA ASN A 133 -15.91 5.04 2.12
C ASN A 133 -16.54 4.25 3.28
N GLY A 134 -16.04 4.45 4.49
CA GLY A 134 -16.50 3.85 5.74
C GLY A 134 -17.95 4.18 6.11
N PHE A 135 -18.50 5.28 5.60
CA PHE A 135 -19.93 5.61 5.71
C PHE A 135 -20.81 4.91 4.65
N GLY A 136 -20.21 4.13 3.76
CA GLY A 136 -20.88 3.41 2.68
C GLY A 136 -21.32 4.30 1.52
N THR A 137 -20.80 5.53 1.45
CA THR A 137 -20.93 6.43 0.29
C THR A 137 -20.08 5.88 -0.84
N VAL A 138 -20.62 5.83 -2.05
CA VAL A 138 -19.97 5.23 -3.22
C VAL A 138 -19.73 6.29 -4.27
N VAL A 139 -18.57 6.27 -4.92
CA VAL A 139 -18.32 7.01 -6.16
C VAL A 139 -18.29 6.07 -7.36
N GLY A 140 -18.67 6.58 -8.51
CA GLY A 140 -18.71 5.78 -9.72
C GLY A 140 -19.09 6.61 -10.94
N SER A 141 -19.45 5.91 -12.02
CA SER A 141 -19.87 6.54 -13.27
C SER A 141 -20.98 5.74 -13.97
N TYR A 142 -21.73 6.41 -14.84
CA TYR A 142 -22.68 5.77 -15.74
C TYR A 142 -22.56 6.33 -17.14
N MET A 143 -23.12 5.65 -18.14
CA MET A 143 -23.06 6.06 -19.54
C MET A 143 -24.46 6.33 -20.14
N ILE A 144 -24.76 7.61 -20.45
CA ILE A 144 -25.91 8.06 -21.28
C ILE A 144 -25.68 9.48 -21.83
N PRO A 145 -25.52 9.70 -23.15
CA PRO A 145 -24.78 8.89 -24.13
C PRO A 145 -23.26 8.91 -23.89
N SER A 146 -22.79 9.75 -22.96
CA SER A 146 -21.41 9.86 -22.50
C SER A 146 -21.28 9.43 -21.04
N THR A 147 -20.05 9.18 -20.59
CA THR A 147 -19.76 8.83 -19.21
C THR A 147 -19.89 10.06 -18.30
N ARG A 148 -20.61 9.92 -17.18
CA ARG A 148 -20.67 10.92 -16.12
C ARG A 148 -20.46 10.30 -14.75
N SER A 149 -19.76 11.01 -13.88
CA SER A 149 -19.50 10.57 -12.51
C SER A 149 -20.62 10.97 -11.54
N PHE A 150 -20.74 10.19 -10.47
CA PHE A 150 -21.71 10.43 -9.41
C PHE A 150 -21.18 10.02 -8.04
N VAL A 151 -21.82 10.58 -7.01
CA VAL A 151 -21.83 10.09 -5.63
C VAL A 151 -23.17 9.42 -5.36
N LEU A 152 -23.14 8.21 -4.81
CA LEU A 152 -24.30 7.46 -4.35
C LEU A 152 -24.31 7.38 -2.83
N LYS A 153 -25.33 7.98 -2.21
CA LYS A 153 -25.58 7.91 -0.76
C LYS A 153 -26.94 7.26 -0.51
N GLY A 154 -26.94 6.03 0.00
CA GLY A 154 -28.14 5.21 0.11
C GLY A 154 -28.68 4.84 -1.27
N THR A 155 -29.72 5.54 -1.71
CA THR A 155 -30.33 5.39 -3.05
C THR A 155 -30.31 6.70 -3.86
N THR A 156 -29.65 7.74 -3.32
CA THR A 156 -29.64 9.07 -3.94
C THR A 156 -28.35 9.26 -4.73
N TYR A 157 -28.49 9.54 -6.02
CA TYR A 157 -27.39 9.90 -6.90
C TYR A 157 -27.22 11.42 -6.93
N THR A 158 -25.99 11.90 -6.74
CA THR A 158 -25.59 13.29 -6.95
C THR A 158 -24.55 13.30 -8.07
N LEU A 159 -24.78 14.08 -9.13
CA LEU A 159 -23.83 14.17 -10.24
C LEU A 159 -22.60 14.96 -9.79
N LEU A 160 -21.44 14.50 -10.28
CA LEU A 160 -20.18 15.20 -10.15
C LEU A 160 -19.86 15.82 -11.50
N ASP A 161 -19.81 17.15 -11.53
CA ASP A 161 -19.45 17.90 -12.73
C ASP A 161 -18.11 18.60 -12.49
N TYR A 162 -17.22 18.51 -13.47
CA TYR A 162 -16.05 19.38 -13.54
C TYR A 162 -16.46 20.67 -14.28
N PRO A 163 -16.16 21.86 -13.74
CA PRO A 163 -16.62 23.10 -14.34
C PRO A 163 -16.12 23.23 -15.79
N PRO A 164 -16.94 23.78 -16.71
CA PRO A 164 -16.49 24.15 -18.05
C PRO A 164 -15.24 25.03 -17.92
N THR A 165 -14.18 24.74 -18.65
CA THR A 165 -13.15 25.75 -18.84
C THR A 165 -13.68 26.81 -19.80
N THR A 166 -13.37 28.07 -19.55
CA THR A 166 -13.78 29.19 -20.43
C THR A 166 -13.14 29.11 -21.82
N ASP A 167 -12.23 28.17 -22.02
CA ASP A 167 -11.32 28.09 -23.15
C ASP A 167 -11.73 27.03 -24.19
N ASP A 168 -12.78 26.23 -23.94
CA ASP A 168 -13.36 25.28 -24.91
C ASP A 168 -14.88 25.45 -25.12
N PRO A 169 -15.31 26.27 -26.10
CA PRO A 169 -16.72 26.38 -26.45
C PRO A 169 -17.26 25.15 -27.20
N GLU A 170 -16.40 24.22 -27.66
CA GLU A 170 -16.81 22.98 -28.36
C GLU A 170 -16.89 21.76 -27.41
N ASN A 171 -16.21 21.80 -26.26
CA ASN A 171 -16.29 20.82 -25.17
C ASN A 171 -16.64 21.51 -23.82
N PRO A 172 -17.86 22.07 -23.67
CA PRO A 172 -18.26 22.86 -22.51
C PRO A 172 -18.41 22.05 -21.21
N THR A 173 -18.02 20.79 -21.18
CA THR A 173 -18.02 19.95 -19.98
C THR A 173 -16.71 19.19 -19.95
N GLY A 174 -15.70 19.72 -19.25
CA GLY A 174 -14.51 18.94 -18.96
C GLY A 174 -14.92 17.58 -18.39
N TRP A 175 -14.23 16.53 -18.82
CA TRP A 175 -14.61 15.18 -18.43
C TRP A 175 -14.15 14.94 -16.99
N LEU A 176 -14.95 14.25 -16.21
CA LEU A 176 -14.60 13.82 -14.86
C LEU A 176 -14.86 12.34 -14.73
N ARG A 177 -13.86 11.62 -14.22
CA ARG A 177 -13.98 10.25 -13.78
C ARG A 177 -13.52 10.13 -12.34
N ALA A 178 -14.48 10.12 -11.42
CA ALA A 178 -14.24 9.82 -10.01
C ALA A 178 -13.90 8.33 -9.85
N HIS A 179 -12.80 8.06 -9.16
CA HIS A 179 -12.30 6.71 -8.89
C HIS A 179 -12.46 6.32 -7.43
N ASP A 180 -12.21 7.23 -6.49
CA ASP A 180 -12.26 6.91 -5.06
C ASP A 180 -12.71 8.07 -4.16
N ILE A 181 -13.11 7.73 -2.92
CA ILE A 181 -13.62 8.65 -1.90
C ILE A 181 -13.18 8.22 -0.48
N ASN A 182 -12.59 9.14 0.29
CA ASN A 182 -12.26 8.88 1.70
C ASN A 182 -13.41 9.25 2.67
N ASP A 183 -13.22 9.02 3.98
CA ASP A 183 -14.23 9.30 5.01
C ASP A 183 -14.46 10.79 5.26
N HIS A 184 -13.49 11.64 4.91
CA HIS A 184 -13.65 13.09 4.91
C HIS A 184 -14.44 13.60 3.70
N GLY A 185 -14.83 12.72 2.77
CA GLY A 185 -15.56 13.06 1.55
C GLY A 185 -14.68 13.68 0.47
N MET A 186 -13.36 13.54 0.58
CA MET A 186 -12.42 13.88 -0.48
C MET A 186 -12.55 12.85 -1.59
N ILE A 187 -12.80 13.31 -2.82
CA ILE A 187 -12.95 12.48 -4.01
C ILE A 187 -11.74 12.71 -4.90
N VAL A 188 -11.17 11.64 -5.45
CA VAL A 188 -10.07 11.70 -6.43
C VAL A 188 -10.48 11.06 -7.75
N GLY A 189 -9.83 11.47 -8.83
CA GLY A 189 -10.13 10.97 -10.17
C GLY A 189 -9.25 11.51 -11.28
N GLY A 190 -9.65 11.23 -12.51
CA GLY A 190 -9.14 11.89 -13.72
C GLY A 190 -10.07 12.99 -14.19
N CYS A 191 -9.52 14.10 -14.69
CA CYS A 191 -10.28 15.10 -15.42
C CYS A 191 -9.58 15.57 -16.71
N THR A 192 -10.33 16.18 -17.61
CA THR A 192 -9.78 16.66 -18.89
C THR A 192 -10.22 18.09 -19.17
N ASP A 193 -9.27 18.91 -19.59
CA ASP A 193 -9.51 20.24 -20.15
C ASP A 193 -8.75 20.46 -21.47
N VAL A 194 -8.69 21.70 -21.96
CA VAL A 194 -8.01 22.08 -23.22
C VAL A 194 -6.52 21.76 -23.25
N ASN A 195 -5.89 21.68 -22.08
CA ASN A 195 -4.47 21.44 -21.91
C ASN A 195 -4.13 19.94 -21.80
N GLY A 196 -5.14 19.09 -21.62
CA GLY A 196 -4.97 17.63 -21.64
C GLY A 196 -5.69 16.91 -20.51
N SER A 197 -5.16 15.73 -20.16
CA SER A 197 -5.67 14.87 -19.09
C SER A 197 -4.87 15.08 -17.81
N HIS A 198 -5.60 15.31 -16.72
CA HIS A 198 -5.07 15.67 -15.42
C HIS A 198 -5.58 14.70 -14.35
N GLY A 199 -4.81 14.52 -13.28
CA GLY A 199 -5.38 14.05 -12.02
C GLY A 199 -6.23 15.17 -11.44
N CYS A 200 -7.22 14.85 -10.61
CA CYS A 200 -7.95 15.86 -9.87
C CYS A 200 -8.48 15.34 -8.54
N TYR A 201 -8.75 16.28 -7.62
CA TYR A 201 -9.43 15.98 -6.37
C TYR A 201 -10.36 17.12 -5.93
N SER A 202 -11.34 16.80 -5.08
CA SER A 202 -12.21 17.78 -4.42
C SER A 202 -12.61 17.33 -3.02
N SER A 203 -12.60 18.25 -2.06
CA SER A 203 -13.05 18.05 -0.67
C SER A 203 -14.35 18.81 -0.37
N GLY A 204 -15.30 18.80 -1.32
CA GLY A 204 -16.58 19.51 -1.23
C GLY A 204 -16.56 20.95 -1.77
N GLY A 205 -15.51 21.30 -2.52
CA GLY A 205 -15.33 22.60 -3.18
C GLY A 205 -15.03 22.46 -4.66
N ALA A 206 -14.36 23.46 -5.23
CA ALA A 206 -13.85 23.39 -6.60
C ALA A 206 -12.85 22.23 -6.75
N TRP A 207 -12.83 21.62 -7.94
CA TRP A 207 -11.82 20.63 -8.30
C TRP A 207 -10.44 21.28 -8.39
N VAL A 208 -9.45 20.59 -7.85
CA VAL A 208 -8.04 20.97 -7.92
C VAL A 208 -7.34 20.01 -8.87
N LEU A 209 -6.58 20.56 -9.81
CA LEU A 209 -5.74 19.78 -10.71
C LEU A 209 -4.56 19.19 -9.95
N LEU A 210 -4.25 17.94 -10.28
CA LEU A 210 -3.17 17.16 -9.69
C LEU A 210 -2.29 16.65 -10.84
N ASP A 211 -1.30 17.46 -11.19
CA ASP A 211 -0.37 17.18 -12.28
C ASP A 211 1.01 16.85 -11.74
N TYR A 212 1.48 15.63 -12.01
CA TYR A 212 2.85 15.24 -11.68
C TYR A 212 3.84 16.12 -12.46
N PRO A 213 4.87 16.71 -11.81
CA PRO A 213 5.80 17.61 -12.49
C PRO A 213 6.51 16.97 -13.69
N GLY A 214 6.27 17.52 -14.89
CA GLY A 214 6.90 17.06 -16.13
C GLY A 214 6.27 15.82 -16.77
N ALA A 215 5.15 15.32 -16.23
CA ALA A 215 4.38 14.24 -16.85
C ALA A 215 3.55 14.73 -18.04
N ALA A 216 3.30 13.83 -19.00
CA ALA A 216 2.41 14.07 -20.12
C ALA A 216 0.92 13.94 -19.72
N SER A 217 0.64 13.10 -18.73
CA SER A 217 -0.68 12.95 -18.12
C SER A 217 -0.53 12.43 -16.70
N THR A 218 -1.52 12.72 -15.85
CA THR A 218 -1.63 12.20 -14.48
C THR A 218 -3.06 11.68 -14.27
N GLU A 219 -3.23 10.63 -13.49
CA GLU A 219 -4.54 10.13 -13.08
C GLU A 219 -4.47 9.64 -11.63
N ALA A 220 -5.38 10.12 -10.78
CA ALA A 220 -5.47 9.72 -9.39
C ALA A 220 -6.52 8.62 -9.22
N PHE A 221 -6.14 7.52 -8.56
CA PHE A 221 -7.01 6.35 -8.42
C PHE A 221 -7.52 6.14 -6.99
N GLY A 222 -6.71 6.42 -5.96
CA GLY A 222 -7.05 6.12 -4.57
C GLY A 222 -6.65 7.22 -3.59
N VAL A 223 -7.35 7.31 -2.45
CA VAL A 223 -7.08 8.30 -1.40
C VAL A 223 -7.40 7.77 0.00
N ASN A 224 -6.46 7.91 0.94
CA ASN A 224 -6.70 7.54 2.34
C ASN A 224 -7.27 8.71 3.17
N ASN A 225 -7.64 8.45 4.43
CA ASN A 225 -8.18 9.46 5.33
C ASN A 225 -7.17 10.50 5.81
N ARG A 226 -5.86 10.24 5.62
CA ARG A 226 -4.80 11.24 5.83
C ARG A 226 -4.66 12.21 4.65
N GLY A 227 -5.40 11.98 3.55
CA GLY A 227 -5.35 12.79 2.34
C GLY A 227 -4.19 12.45 1.40
N ILE A 228 -3.53 11.31 1.61
CA ILE A 228 -2.50 10.82 0.69
C ILE A 228 -3.20 10.23 -0.53
N ILE A 229 -2.82 10.71 -1.71
CA ILE A 229 -3.37 10.30 -3.00
C ILE A 229 -2.37 9.37 -3.69
N VAL A 230 -2.87 8.31 -4.32
CA VAL A 230 -2.07 7.43 -5.19
C VAL A 230 -2.66 7.35 -6.59
N GLY A 231 -1.83 7.03 -7.56
CA GLY A 231 -2.26 6.94 -8.94
C GLY A 231 -1.15 6.56 -9.91
N GLN A 232 -1.30 7.01 -11.16
CA GLN A 232 -0.27 6.89 -12.18
C GLN A 232 0.04 8.22 -12.88
N TYR A 233 1.23 8.31 -13.47
CA TYR A 233 1.55 9.35 -14.44
C TYR A 233 2.28 8.73 -15.65
N THR A 234 2.14 9.38 -16.81
CA THR A 234 2.90 9.02 -18.01
C THR A 234 4.09 9.97 -18.16
N GLY A 235 5.30 9.42 -18.16
CA GLY A 235 6.54 10.17 -18.36
C GLY A 235 6.67 10.71 -19.78
N ALA A 236 7.62 11.63 -19.99
CA ALA A 236 7.90 12.17 -21.32
C ALA A 236 8.43 11.10 -22.33
N ASP A 237 8.91 9.97 -21.83
CA ASP A 237 9.31 8.79 -22.59
C ASP A 237 8.13 7.86 -22.96
N GLY A 238 6.93 8.16 -22.46
CA GLY A 238 5.72 7.36 -22.66
C GLY A 238 5.57 6.20 -21.68
N SER A 239 6.50 6.04 -20.72
CA SER A 239 6.42 5.01 -19.68
C SER A 239 5.37 5.39 -18.62
N THR A 240 4.66 4.39 -18.09
CA THR A 240 3.68 4.57 -17.02
C THR A 240 4.30 4.25 -15.67
N HIS A 241 4.20 5.20 -14.76
CA HIS A 241 4.78 5.13 -13.42
C HIS A 241 3.68 5.28 -12.37
N GLY A 242 3.82 4.59 -11.24
CA GLY A 242 2.97 4.81 -10.08
C GLY A 242 3.41 6.07 -9.33
N PHE A 243 2.51 6.67 -8.54
CA PHE A 243 2.90 7.72 -7.60
C PHE A 243 2.17 7.62 -6.27
N SER A 244 2.76 8.27 -5.24
CA SER A 244 2.06 8.75 -4.05
C SER A 244 2.27 10.26 -3.88
N TYR A 245 1.28 10.94 -3.32
CA TYR A 245 1.29 12.39 -3.09
C TYR A 245 0.68 12.72 -1.73
N ASP A 246 1.43 13.42 -0.87
CA ASP A 246 1.02 13.77 0.50
C ASP A 246 0.40 15.18 0.64
N GLY A 247 0.17 15.87 -0.47
CA GLY A 247 -0.25 17.28 -0.49
C GLY A 247 0.90 18.26 -0.69
N THR A 248 2.14 17.81 -0.58
CA THR A 248 3.36 18.62 -0.76
C THR A 248 4.43 17.95 -1.60
N THR A 249 4.59 16.64 -1.44
CA THR A 249 5.69 15.85 -1.98
C THR A 249 5.15 14.74 -2.86
N TRP A 250 5.76 14.60 -4.04
CA TRP A 250 5.50 13.53 -4.98
C TRP A 250 6.57 12.44 -4.82
N ASN A 251 6.15 11.20 -4.73
CA ASN A 251 7.04 10.04 -4.78
C ASN A 251 6.66 9.17 -5.97
N THR A 252 7.63 8.79 -6.79
CA THR A 252 7.45 7.78 -7.82
C THR A 252 7.44 6.40 -7.17
N LEU A 253 6.48 5.58 -7.57
CA LEU A 253 6.26 4.24 -7.09
C LEU A 253 6.36 3.29 -8.29
N ASP A 254 7.58 2.82 -8.54
CA ASP A 254 7.88 1.88 -9.61
C ASP A 254 8.28 0.54 -9.02
N HIS A 255 7.57 -0.53 -9.40
CA HIS A 255 7.98 -1.87 -9.01
C HIS A 255 9.32 -2.21 -9.69
N PRO A 256 10.33 -2.74 -8.97
CA PRO A 256 11.61 -3.08 -9.60
C PRO A 256 11.46 -4.11 -10.72
N GLY A 257 12.03 -3.80 -11.89
CA GLY A 257 11.98 -4.67 -13.06
C GLY A 257 10.65 -4.67 -13.82
N ALA A 258 9.69 -3.82 -13.43
CA ALA A 258 8.45 -3.63 -14.18
C ALA A 258 8.65 -2.69 -15.38
N THR A 259 7.80 -2.87 -16.39
CA THR A 259 7.68 -1.97 -17.56
C THR A 259 6.60 -0.91 -17.38
N SER A 260 5.65 -1.16 -16.47
CA SER A 260 4.58 -0.24 -16.07
C SER A 260 4.21 -0.52 -14.62
N THR A 261 3.95 0.52 -13.84
CA THR A 261 3.41 0.41 -12.46
C THR A 261 2.21 1.34 -12.30
N ILE A 262 1.12 0.84 -11.71
CA ILE A 262 -0.10 1.60 -11.45
C ILE A 262 -0.52 1.35 -10.00
N ALA A 263 -0.63 2.40 -9.19
CA ALA A 263 -1.16 2.32 -7.84
C ALA A 263 -2.67 2.62 -7.86
N TYR A 264 -3.51 1.67 -7.43
CA TYR A 264 -4.96 1.81 -7.50
C TYR A 264 -5.57 2.31 -6.18
N ASP A 265 -5.05 1.88 -5.04
CA ASP A 265 -5.65 2.21 -3.74
C ASP A 265 -4.61 2.23 -2.60
N ILE A 266 -4.93 2.93 -1.51
CA ILE A 266 -4.10 3.13 -0.33
C ILE A 266 -4.95 3.13 0.94
N ASN A 267 -4.57 2.35 1.96
CA ASN A 267 -5.25 2.36 3.25
C ASN A 267 -4.66 3.42 4.22
N ASP A 268 -5.28 3.59 5.39
CA ASP A 268 -4.84 4.57 6.39
C ASP A 268 -3.53 4.19 7.08
N ARG A 269 -3.02 2.97 6.86
CA ARG A 269 -1.66 2.57 7.28
C ARG A 269 -0.59 2.91 6.25
N GLY A 270 -0.98 3.46 5.09
CA GLY A 270 -0.06 3.78 4.01
C GLY A 270 0.36 2.57 3.17
N THR A 271 -0.32 1.43 3.32
CA THR A 271 -0.14 0.28 2.43
C THR A 271 -0.88 0.54 1.13
N ILE A 272 -0.15 0.42 0.01
CA ILE A 272 -0.65 0.68 -1.35
C ILE A 272 -0.86 -0.66 -2.06
N VAL A 273 -1.94 -0.78 -2.82
CA VAL A 273 -2.16 -1.88 -3.78
C VAL A 273 -2.21 -1.36 -5.20
N GLY A 274 -1.84 -2.23 -6.13
CA GLY A 274 -1.83 -1.87 -7.54
C GLY A 274 -1.49 -3.02 -8.46
N THR A 275 -1.09 -2.68 -9.68
CA THR A 275 -0.57 -3.61 -10.67
C THR A 275 0.78 -3.19 -11.21
N PHE A 276 1.59 -4.17 -11.59
CA PHE A 276 2.75 -3.94 -12.43
C PHE A 276 2.78 -4.93 -13.61
N GLU A 277 3.41 -4.51 -14.70
CA GLU A 277 3.66 -5.35 -15.86
C GLU A 277 5.12 -5.81 -15.87
N ASP A 278 5.35 -7.12 -15.97
CA ASP A 278 6.69 -7.66 -16.12
C ASP A 278 7.24 -7.46 -17.55
N THR A 279 8.50 -7.83 -17.78
CA THR A 279 9.13 -7.71 -19.11
C THR A 279 8.60 -8.69 -20.16
N ASN A 280 7.78 -9.67 -19.75
CA ASN A 280 7.11 -10.63 -20.63
C ASN A 280 5.67 -10.20 -20.96
N GLY A 281 5.19 -9.08 -20.41
CA GLY A 281 3.82 -8.59 -20.57
C GLY A 281 2.80 -9.22 -19.61
N GLY A 282 3.26 -9.93 -18.57
CA GLY A 282 2.40 -10.46 -17.51
C GLY A 282 1.92 -9.36 -16.56
N THR A 283 0.63 -9.33 -16.24
CA THR A 283 0.06 -8.40 -15.26
C THR A 283 0.00 -9.05 -13.87
N HIS A 284 0.68 -8.43 -12.91
CA HIS A 284 0.76 -8.88 -11.53
C HIS A 284 0.13 -7.86 -10.59
N GLY A 285 -0.47 -8.32 -9.49
CA GLY A 285 -0.84 -7.43 -8.40
C GLY A 285 0.37 -7.10 -7.53
N PHE A 286 0.31 -6.04 -6.73
CA PHE A 286 1.31 -5.81 -5.68
C PHE A 286 0.70 -5.23 -4.40
N LEU A 287 1.44 -5.42 -3.31
CA LEU A 287 1.42 -4.60 -2.10
C LEU A 287 2.71 -3.80 -2.02
N ALA A 288 2.62 -2.52 -1.73
CA ALA A 288 3.77 -1.66 -1.47
C ALA A 288 3.61 -0.97 -0.12
N ASN A 289 4.66 -1.04 0.69
CA ASN A 289 4.77 -0.25 1.92
C ASN A 289 5.96 0.67 1.77
N ALA A 290 5.85 1.91 2.23
CA ALA A 290 7.00 2.79 2.31
C ALA A 290 8.11 2.06 3.08
N VAL A 291 9.31 2.01 2.51
CA VAL A 291 10.51 1.71 3.29
C VAL A 291 10.59 2.88 4.24
N SER A 292 10.19 2.65 5.49
CA SER A 292 10.43 3.64 6.50
C SER A 292 11.95 3.84 6.54
N ASP A 293 12.41 5.08 6.47
CA ASP A 293 13.76 5.40 6.94
C ASP A 293 13.92 5.02 8.43
N LEU A 294 12.80 4.69 9.09
CA LEU A 294 12.70 4.06 10.40
C LEU A 294 13.11 2.56 10.42
N ALA A 295 13.40 1.95 9.26
CA ALA A 295 13.91 0.58 9.16
C ALA A 295 15.33 0.42 9.73
N SER A 296 15.99 1.52 10.08
CA SER A 296 17.19 1.53 10.89
C SER A 296 17.06 2.59 11.98
N LEU A 297 16.43 2.24 13.10
CA LEU A 297 16.58 3.00 14.34
C LEU A 297 18.08 3.18 14.60
N VAL A 298 18.50 4.42 14.76
CA VAL A 298 19.85 4.68 15.29
C VAL A 298 19.77 4.42 16.78
N ILE A 299 20.46 3.37 17.23
CA ILE A 299 20.54 3.03 18.64
C ILE A 299 21.98 3.17 19.12
N ASP A 300 22.14 3.44 20.41
CA ASP A 300 23.43 3.44 21.10
C ASP A 300 23.34 2.57 22.35
N ILE A 301 24.09 1.47 22.35
CA ILE A 301 24.16 0.51 23.45
C ILE A 301 25.22 1.00 24.45
N ARG A 302 24.79 1.43 25.64
CA ARG A 302 25.61 2.20 26.60
C ARG A 302 25.96 3.60 26.08
N PRO A 303 24.94 4.48 25.94
CA PRO A 303 25.06 5.81 25.32
C PRO A 303 26.09 6.79 25.89
N TRP A 304 26.72 6.46 27.02
CA TRP A 304 27.71 7.30 27.69
C TRP A 304 29.07 6.59 27.83
N SER A 305 29.29 5.53 27.04
CA SER A 305 30.49 4.72 27.06
C SER A 305 31.15 4.75 25.69
N ALA A 306 32.48 4.84 25.63
CA ALA A 306 33.23 4.76 24.37
C ALA A 306 33.30 3.32 23.81
N GLU A 307 32.99 2.32 24.63
CA GLU A 307 32.86 0.93 24.19
C GLU A 307 31.56 0.31 24.72
N ASN A 308 30.90 -0.44 23.85
CA ASN A 308 29.63 -1.12 24.14
C ASN A 308 29.92 -2.52 24.70
N VAL A 309 30.66 -2.56 25.81
CA VAL A 309 31.12 -3.81 26.42
C VAL A 309 29.98 -4.49 27.18
N ILE A 310 29.64 -5.72 26.83
CA ILE A 310 28.62 -6.51 27.53
C ILE A 310 29.30 -7.63 28.30
N HIS A 311 29.21 -7.58 29.63
CA HIS A 311 29.72 -8.64 30.48
C HIS A 311 28.63 -9.70 30.73
N ILE A 312 28.71 -10.88 30.11
CA ILE A 312 27.63 -11.91 30.12
C ILE A 312 27.26 -12.43 31.52
N LEU A 313 28.15 -12.26 32.51
CA LEU A 313 27.86 -12.65 33.90
C LEU A 313 27.12 -11.56 34.69
N ASP A 314 27.05 -10.33 34.15
CA ASP A 314 26.37 -9.20 34.78
C ASP A 314 24.90 -9.53 35.05
N ARG A 315 24.40 -9.05 36.17
CA ARG A 315 23.00 -9.20 36.61
C ARG A 315 22.26 -7.87 36.60
N GLY A 316 22.93 -6.79 36.22
CA GLY A 316 22.38 -5.46 36.13
C GLY A 316 21.58 -5.22 34.85
N LEU A 317 21.29 -3.93 34.66
CA LEU A 317 20.59 -3.40 33.51
C LEU A 317 21.57 -2.78 32.53
N LEU A 318 21.28 -2.95 31.25
CA LEU A 318 22.00 -2.37 30.13
C LEU A 318 21.14 -1.24 29.55
N PRO A 319 21.59 0.02 29.62
CA PRO A 319 20.90 1.11 28.94
C PRO A 319 21.18 1.06 27.44
N VAL A 320 20.13 1.27 26.65
CA VAL A 320 20.18 1.44 25.19
C VAL A 320 19.34 2.67 24.86
N ALA A 321 19.94 3.61 24.14
CA ALA A 321 19.23 4.77 23.63
C ALA A 321 18.70 4.49 22.22
N VAL A 322 17.49 4.94 21.92
CA VAL A 322 16.98 5.13 20.56
C VAL A 322 17.07 6.63 20.29
N LEU A 323 17.90 7.00 19.32
CA LEU A 323 18.17 8.40 19.01
C LEU A 323 17.06 8.96 18.13
N SER A 324 16.45 10.03 18.60
CA SER A 324 15.49 10.82 17.84
C SER A 324 16.21 11.74 16.84
N GLY A 325 15.45 12.40 15.99
CA GLY A 325 15.94 13.40 15.06
C GLY A 325 14.82 14.11 14.32
N SER A 326 15.18 14.96 13.36
CA SER A 326 14.20 15.77 12.61
C SER A 326 13.10 14.98 11.89
N ALA A 327 13.35 13.71 11.58
CA ALA A 327 12.42 12.82 10.87
C ALA A 327 11.74 11.78 11.78
N PHE A 328 12.15 11.65 13.04
CA PHE A 328 11.64 10.62 13.95
C PHE A 328 11.77 11.03 15.41
N ASP A 329 10.66 11.01 16.14
CA ASP A 329 10.62 11.20 17.60
C ASP A 329 10.31 9.87 18.28
N ALA A 330 11.33 9.25 18.86
CA ALA A 330 11.23 7.94 19.50
C ALA A 330 10.30 7.97 20.73
N VAL A 331 10.23 9.10 21.44
CA VAL A 331 9.48 9.21 22.70
C VAL A 331 7.98 9.26 22.45
N SER A 332 7.54 9.96 21.41
CA SER A 332 6.11 10.09 21.09
C SER A 332 5.60 9.06 20.09
N THR A 333 6.48 8.44 19.31
CA THR A 333 6.07 7.55 18.20
C THR A 333 6.11 6.07 18.55
N MET A 334 7.02 5.63 19.44
CA MET A 334 7.19 4.19 19.71
C MET A 334 6.13 3.62 20.68
N ASP A 335 5.61 2.45 20.36
CA ASP A 335 4.83 1.63 21.30
C ASP A 335 5.80 0.89 22.24
N LEU A 336 5.98 1.43 23.44
CA LEU A 336 6.88 0.89 24.46
C LEU A 336 6.55 -0.55 24.86
N GLY A 337 5.31 -1.01 24.66
CA GLY A 337 4.89 -2.38 24.97
C GLY A 337 5.43 -3.43 24.00
N THR A 338 6.00 -3.00 22.88
CA THR A 338 6.50 -3.87 21.81
C THR A 338 8.02 -3.96 21.76
N ILE A 339 8.74 -3.19 22.59
CA ILE A 339 10.19 -3.09 22.52
C ILE A 339 10.88 -4.35 23.06
N THR A 340 11.74 -4.94 22.23
CA THR A 340 12.60 -6.08 22.57
C THR A 340 14.04 -5.78 22.22
N PHE A 341 14.98 -6.41 22.92
CA PHE A 341 16.41 -6.17 22.69
C PHE A 341 17.26 -7.37 23.06
N GLY A 342 18.26 -7.67 22.25
CA GLY A 342 19.25 -8.69 22.56
C GLY A 342 20.05 -9.13 21.34
N ARG A 343 20.49 -10.39 21.38
CA ARG A 343 21.28 -11.00 20.32
C ARG A 343 20.52 -11.11 19.00
N THR A 344 19.24 -11.48 19.04
CA THR A 344 18.37 -11.56 17.85
C THR A 344 17.40 -10.39 17.75
N GLY A 345 17.23 -9.63 18.84
CA GLY A 345 16.29 -8.54 18.96
C GLY A 345 14.87 -8.98 19.30
N ASP A 346 14.64 -10.27 19.55
CA ASP A 346 13.33 -10.83 19.93
C ASP A 346 13.29 -11.23 21.42
N GLU A 347 14.38 -11.02 22.14
CA GLU A 347 14.48 -11.37 23.54
C GLU A 347 13.60 -10.47 24.42
N ASP A 348 12.79 -11.08 25.29
CA ASP A 348 12.02 -10.42 26.35
C ASP A 348 12.94 -9.95 27.50
N SER A 349 13.85 -9.04 27.16
CA SER A 349 14.85 -8.48 28.06
C SER A 349 14.45 -7.12 28.64
N MET A 350 13.38 -6.53 28.14
CA MET A 350 12.91 -5.20 28.51
C MET A 350 12.60 -5.10 30.00
N ALA A 351 13.17 -4.10 30.68
CA ALA A 351 12.86 -3.80 32.07
C ALA A 351 11.91 -2.61 32.17
N PHE A 352 12.33 -1.45 31.64
CA PHE A 352 11.54 -0.22 31.57
C PHE A 352 12.26 0.84 30.72
N CYS A 353 11.53 1.83 30.21
CA CYS A 353 12.13 3.05 29.65
C CYS A 353 12.17 4.16 30.70
N SER A 354 13.23 4.96 30.66
CA SER A 354 13.45 6.09 31.55
C SER A 354 12.41 7.18 31.30
N PRO A 355 11.73 7.71 32.34
CA PRO A 355 10.72 8.77 32.16
C PRO A 355 11.31 10.19 32.09
N TRP A 356 12.61 10.32 31.82
CA TRP A 356 13.35 11.59 31.91
C TRP A 356 13.66 12.07 30.49
N ASP A 357 13.78 13.39 30.34
CA ASP A 357 14.11 14.00 29.07
C ASP A 357 15.62 13.88 28.83
N TRP A 358 16.01 12.93 27.98
CA TRP A 358 17.39 12.72 27.56
C TRP A 358 17.62 13.34 26.18
N ASP A 359 18.77 13.95 26.00
CA ASP A 359 19.35 14.27 24.69
C ASP A 359 20.77 13.69 24.75
N VAL A 360 20.91 12.46 24.27
CA VAL A 360 22.11 11.64 24.43
C VAL A 360 23.23 12.16 23.54
N ASN A 361 22.91 12.57 22.32
CA ASN A 361 23.88 13.00 21.30
C ASN A 361 24.03 14.54 21.23
N ALA A 362 23.27 15.29 22.02
CA ALA A 362 23.24 16.75 22.07
C ALA A 362 22.79 17.41 20.76
N ASP A 363 21.87 16.78 20.02
CA ASP A 363 21.33 17.29 18.76
C ASP A 363 20.06 18.15 18.93
N GLY A 364 19.55 18.27 20.16
CA GLY A 364 18.38 19.05 20.51
C GLY A 364 17.05 18.30 20.39
N TYR A 365 17.06 17.01 20.04
CA TYR A 365 15.89 16.14 20.07
C TYR A 365 15.89 15.27 21.34
N GLN A 366 14.69 14.92 21.81
CA GLN A 366 14.56 14.07 22.99
C GLN A 366 14.67 12.60 22.60
N ASP A 367 15.64 11.91 23.19
CA ASP A 367 15.92 10.50 22.96
C ASP A 367 15.20 9.59 23.96
N LEU A 368 14.86 8.40 23.49
CA LEU A 368 14.26 7.37 24.32
C LEU A 368 15.37 6.46 24.88
N VAL A 369 15.56 6.46 26.21
CA VAL A 369 16.52 5.56 26.87
C VAL A 369 15.78 4.43 27.58
N CYS A 370 16.01 3.19 27.16
CA CYS A 370 15.42 2.00 27.75
C CYS A 370 16.46 1.09 28.39
N LEU A 371 16.07 0.40 29.45
CA LEU A 371 16.94 -0.47 30.24
C LEU A 371 16.52 -1.93 30.08
N PHE A 372 17.51 -2.78 29.82
CA PHE A 372 17.33 -4.19 29.51
C PHE A 372 18.12 -5.09 30.46
N TRP A 373 17.56 -6.22 30.85
CA TRP A 373 18.24 -7.21 31.68
C TRP A 373 19.31 -7.94 30.87
N VAL A 374 20.59 -7.76 31.23
CA VAL A 374 21.74 -8.35 30.51
C VAL A 374 21.58 -9.87 30.33
N ARG A 375 21.13 -10.58 31.36
CA ARG A 375 20.97 -12.05 31.31
C ARG A 375 19.83 -12.52 30.41
N LYS A 376 18.84 -11.67 30.16
CA LYS A 376 17.72 -12.00 29.27
C LYS A 376 18.01 -11.66 27.82
N ALA A 377 18.90 -10.69 27.58
CA ALA A 377 19.29 -10.25 26.24
C ALA A 377 20.08 -11.31 25.44
N GLY A 378 20.47 -12.43 26.06
CA GLY A 378 20.92 -13.62 25.33
C GLY A 378 22.29 -13.55 24.66
N PHE A 379 23.10 -12.52 24.95
CA PHE A 379 24.44 -12.38 24.37
C PHE A 379 25.38 -13.53 24.75
N GLU A 380 26.14 -14.00 23.76
CA GLU A 380 27.14 -15.03 23.86
C GLU A 380 28.53 -14.50 23.46
N CYS A 381 29.58 -15.19 23.90
CA CYS A 381 30.93 -14.85 23.46
C CYS A 381 31.02 -14.96 21.93
N GLY A 382 31.53 -13.90 21.30
CA GLY A 382 31.70 -13.81 19.84
C GLY A 382 30.62 -12.97 19.15
N ASP A 383 29.53 -12.62 19.83
CA ASP A 383 28.57 -11.67 19.30
C ASP A 383 29.22 -10.29 19.12
N THR A 384 28.92 -9.66 17.99
CA THR A 384 29.51 -8.37 17.57
C THR A 384 28.49 -7.25 17.44
N GLY A 385 27.21 -7.54 17.58
CA GLY A 385 26.15 -6.54 17.56
C GLY A 385 24.96 -6.93 18.43
N GLY A 386 24.24 -5.91 18.93
CA GLY A 386 22.93 -6.04 19.55
C GLY A 386 21.85 -5.49 18.62
N ILE A 387 20.65 -6.05 18.73
CA ILE A 387 19.49 -5.68 17.91
C ILE A 387 18.38 -5.23 18.85
N LEU A 388 17.80 -4.06 18.58
CA LEU A 388 16.56 -3.56 19.18
C LEU A 388 15.45 -3.68 18.14
N LYS A 389 14.28 -4.18 18.54
CA LYS A 389 13.07 -4.17 17.71
C LYS A 389 11.92 -3.50 18.46
N GLY A 390 10.95 -3.01 17.71
CA GLY A 390 9.72 -2.47 18.25
C GLY A 390 8.73 -2.11 17.16
N MET A 391 7.61 -1.52 17.56
CA MET A 391 6.63 -0.93 16.66
C MET A 391 6.39 0.52 17.02
N THR A 392 5.98 1.31 16.04
CA THR A 392 5.34 2.61 16.27
C THR A 392 3.91 2.43 16.75
N LEU A 393 3.31 3.47 17.34
CA LEU A 393 1.90 3.48 17.75
C LEU A 393 0.93 3.26 16.56
N ASP A 394 1.36 3.55 15.32
CA ASP A 394 0.59 3.28 14.10
C ASP A 394 0.91 1.91 13.46
N GLY A 395 1.75 1.09 14.11
CA GLY A 395 1.98 -0.32 13.77
C GLY A 395 3.11 -0.58 12.77
N ALA A 396 3.93 0.41 12.44
CA ALA A 396 5.14 0.21 11.64
C ALA A 396 6.22 -0.49 12.47
N THR A 397 6.83 -1.54 11.93
CA THR A 397 7.93 -2.24 12.61
C THR A 397 9.25 -1.48 12.47
N LEU A 398 10.03 -1.48 13.55
CA LEU A 398 11.29 -0.77 13.68
C LEU A 398 12.39 -1.76 14.09
N GLU A 399 13.59 -1.58 13.55
CA GLU A 399 14.78 -2.33 13.97
C GLU A 399 15.97 -1.38 14.05
N GLY A 400 16.76 -1.50 15.12
CA GLY A 400 18.01 -0.78 15.31
C GLY A 400 19.15 -1.73 15.64
N ARG A 401 20.36 -1.40 15.20
CA ARG A 401 21.55 -2.21 15.42
C ARG A 401 22.69 -1.34 15.88
N ASP A 402 23.46 -1.86 16.83
CA ASP A 402 24.70 -1.24 17.27
C ASP A 402 25.73 -2.31 17.66
N ALA A 403 27.00 -1.98 17.47
CA ALA A 403 28.11 -2.88 17.71
C ALA A 403 28.29 -3.11 19.21
N VAL A 404 28.70 -4.33 19.58
CA VAL A 404 29.00 -4.68 20.98
C VAL A 404 30.30 -5.46 21.09
N LYS A 405 30.87 -5.46 22.29
CA LYS A 405 32.02 -6.29 22.66
C LYS A 405 31.65 -7.16 23.84
N VAL A 406 31.40 -8.44 23.58
CA VAL A 406 30.93 -9.36 24.61
C VAL A 406 32.10 -10.04 25.34
N ILE A 407 32.07 -10.01 26.69
CA ILE A 407 33.09 -10.60 27.57
C ILE A 407 32.46 -11.35 28.76
N PRO A 408 33.17 -12.26 29.45
CA PRO A 408 34.42 -12.87 29.01
C PRO A 408 34.17 -13.85 27.87
N CYS A 409 35.09 -13.86 26.92
CA CYS A 409 35.29 -14.95 25.99
C CYS A 409 36.32 -15.91 26.59
N ARG A 410 36.02 -17.20 26.64
CA ARG A 410 36.95 -18.20 27.20
C ARG A 410 38.14 -18.43 26.28
#